data_AF-Q0C4Q7-F1
#
_entry.id   AF-Q0C4Q7-F1
#
_cell.length_a   1.000
_cell.length_b   1.000
_cell.length_c   1.000
_cell.angle_alpha   90.00
_cell.angle_beta   90.00
_cell.angle_gamma   90.00
#
_symmetry.space_group_name_H-M   'P 1'
#
loop_
_entity.id
_entity.type
_entity.pdbx_description
1 polymer ?
#
loop_
_entity_poly.entity_id
_entity_poly.type
_entity_poly.pdbx_seq_one_letter_code
_entity_poly.pdbx_strand_id
1 'polypeptide(L)'
;MAYPDPDTPDLSSIQSEAIVWIVEEARRSGNEITTLAPWTRALVAHMRDGLTPALKEKVAARWPALEYFMQHGTPHNQPDEGYIEDGFAVSFPRPR
;
A
#
# COMPACT_ATOMS: atom_id res chain seq x y z
N MET A 1 20.21 3.24 23.46
CA MET A 1 19.21 4.08 22.76
C MET A 1 19.12 3.56 21.35
N ALA A 2 18.08 2.80 21.02
CA ALA A 2 17.77 2.48 19.64
C ALA A 2 17.23 3.76 19.02
N TYR A 3 17.92 4.32 18.04
CA TYR A 3 17.37 5.40 17.22
C TYR A 3 16.20 4.77 16.44
N PRO A 4 14.97 5.31 16.50
CA PRO A 4 13.96 4.89 15.56
C PRO A 4 14.49 5.22 14.17
N ASP A 5 14.52 4.23 13.27
CA ASP A 5 14.83 4.47 11.85
C ASP A 5 13.96 5.64 11.36
N PRO A 6 14.55 6.80 11.03
CA PRO A 6 13.79 8.03 10.79
C PRO A 6 12.99 8.02 9.48
N ASP A 7 13.11 6.94 8.69
CA ASP A 7 12.54 6.84 7.35
C ASP A 7 11.37 5.87 7.23
N THR A 8 10.88 5.27 8.33
CA THR A 8 9.61 4.51 8.24
C THR A 8 8.45 5.50 8.21
N PRO A 9 7.69 5.60 7.12
CA PRO A 9 6.58 6.54 7.01
C PRO A 9 5.53 6.22 8.08
N ASP A 10 5.11 7.23 8.84
CA ASP A 10 4.18 7.05 9.95
C ASP A 10 2.75 6.79 9.44
N LEU A 11 2.23 5.61 9.77
CA LEU A 11 0.88 5.16 9.43
C LEU A 11 -0.21 5.81 10.28
N SER A 12 0.14 6.56 11.32
CA SER A 12 -0.83 7.27 12.18
C SER A 12 -1.75 8.23 11.42
N SER A 13 -1.33 8.66 10.22
CA SER A 13 -2.11 9.52 9.33
C SER A 13 -3.16 8.75 8.51
N ILE A 14 -3.07 7.42 8.43
CA ILE A 14 -4.03 6.57 7.71
C ILE A 14 -5.13 6.15 8.68
N GLN A 15 -6.37 6.60 8.41
CA GLN A 15 -7.52 6.31 9.26
C GLN A 15 -8.34 5.08 8.81
N SER A 16 -7.95 4.45 7.69
CA SER A 16 -8.55 3.20 7.22
C SER A 16 -7.91 1.99 7.90
N GLU A 17 -8.72 1.21 8.60
CA GLU A 17 -8.28 -0.06 9.21
C GLU A 17 -7.81 -1.05 8.14
N ALA A 18 -8.51 -1.12 7.00
CA ALA A 18 -8.15 -2.02 5.91
C ALA A 18 -6.78 -1.67 5.35
N ILE A 19 -6.53 -0.39 5.03
CA ILE A 19 -5.26 0.06 4.46
C ILE A 19 -4.11 -0.13 5.45
N VAL A 20 -4.29 0.24 6.73
CA VAL A 20 -3.27 0.00 7.77
C VAL A 20 -2.95 -1.48 7.88
N TRP A 21 -3.97 -2.35 7.91
CA TRP A 21 -3.75 -3.78 8.02
C TRP A 21 -2.99 -4.36 6.81
N ILE A 22 -3.31 -3.90 5.60
CA ILE A 22 -2.64 -4.37 4.38
C ILE A 22 -1.16 -4.01 4.41
N VAL A 23 -0.86 -2.78 4.81
CA VAL A 23 0.52 -2.31 4.93
C VAL A 23 1.28 -3.10 5.99
N GLU A 24 0.67 -3.35 7.14
CA GLU A 24 1.29 -4.16 8.21
C GLU A 24 1.54 -5.61 7.77
N GLU A 25 0.61 -6.25 7.06
CA GLU A 25 0.82 -7.61 6.52
C GLU A 25 1.89 -7.65 5.43
N ALA A 26 1.95 -6.62 4.57
CA ALA A 26 3.02 -6.48 3.60
C ALA A 26 4.38 -6.33 4.30
N ARG A 27 4.45 -5.48 5.33
CA ARG A 27 5.66 -5.27 6.16
C ARG A 27 6.12 -6.55 6.85
N ARG A 28 5.19 -7.33 7.42
CA ARG A 28 5.49 -8.67 7.99
C ARG A 28 6.07 -9.64 6.97
N SER A 29 5.73 -9.46 5.70
CA SER A 29 6.27 -10.25 4.58
C SER A 29 7.60 -9.69 4.05
N GLY A 30 8.16 -8.66 4.70
CA GLY A 30 9.39 -7.98 4.31
C GLY A 30 9.22 -6.91 3.25
N ASN A 31 8.00 -6.59 2.84
CA ASN A 31 7.69 -5.51 1.89
C ASN A 31 7.42 -4.22 2.67
N GLU A 32 8.41 -3.35 2.75
CA GLU A 32 8.34 -2.11 3.53
C GLU A 32 7.72 -0.96 2.74
N ILE A 33 7.19 0.02 3.47
CA ILE A 33 6.70 1.27 2.88
C ILE A 33 7.93 2.09 2.46
N THR A 34 7.94 2.56 1.22
CA THR A 34 8.99 3.45 0.71
C THR A 34 8.63 4.91 0.88
N THR A 35 7.35 5.27 0.71
CA THR A 35 6.91 6.67 0.74
C THR A 35 5.41 6.76 1.04
N LEU A 36 5.00 7.77 1.78
CA LEU A 36 3.61 8.24 1.86
C LEU A 36 3.47 9.49 0.99
N ALA A 37 2.66 9.40 -0.07
CA ALA A 37 2.46 10.48 -1.02
C ALA A 37 1.00 10.95 -0.98
N PRO A 38 0.73 12.25 -0.71
CA PRO A 38 -0.61 12.79 -0.86
C PRO A 38 -0.93 12.95 -2.35
N TRP A 39 -2.01 12.32 -2.80
CA TRP A 39 -2.57 12.49 -4.13
C TRP A 39 -3.84 13.34 -4.04
N THR A 40 -4.31 13.83 -5.20
CA THR A 40 -5.47 14.72 -5.30
C THR A 40 -6.73 14.19 -4.61
N ARG A 41 -6.86 12.87 -4.45
CA ARG A 41 -8.04 12.21 -3.85
C ARG A 41 -7.73 11.27 -2.69
N ALA A 42 -6.46 10.96 -2.43
CA ALA A 42 -6.11 9.99 -1.39
C ALA A 42 -4.69 10.17 -0.88
N LEU A 43 -4.44 9.78 0.37
CA LEU A 43 -3.09 9.57 0.87
C LEU A 43 -2.64 8.15 0.52
N VAL A 44 -1.59 8.02 -0.27
CA VAL A 44 -1.14 6.74 -0.83
C VAL A 44 0.14 6.26 -0.14
N ALA A 45 0.11 5.05 0.41
CA ALA A 45 1.27 4.32 0.89
C ALA A 45 1.89 3.51 -0.26
N HIS A 46 3.09 3.90 -0.68
CA HIS A 46 3.84 3.19 -1.72
C HIS A 46 4.73 2.12 -1.10
N MET A 47 4.49 0.87 -1.46
CA MET A 47 5.24 -0.29 -1.01
C MET A 47 6.47 -0.51 -1.89
N ARG A 48 7.53 -1.10 -1.32
CA ARG A 48 8.80 -1.36 -2.03
C ARG A 48 8.65 -2.41 -3.12
N ASP A 49 7.96 -3.49 -2.79
CA ASP A 49 7.79 -4.68 -3.61
C ASP A 49 6.33 -4.84 -4.06
N GLY A 50 6.10 -5.69 -5.05
CA GLY A 50 4.77 -5.92 -5.61
C GLY A 50 3.79 -6.62 -4.67
N LEU A 51 2.49 -6.52 -4.99
CA LEU A 51 1.42 -7.17 -4.25
C LEU A 51 1.53 -8.69 -4.45
N THR A 52 1.78 -9.43 -3.38
CA THR A 52 1.87 -10.89 -3.47
C THR A 52 0.48 -11.50 -3.61
N PRO A 53 0.34 -12.61 -4.37
CA PRO A 53 -0.94 -13.32 -4.49
C PRO A 53 -1.53 -13.74 -3.14
N ALA A 54 -0.69 -14.18 -2.21
CA ALA A 54 -1.11 -14.57 -0.87
C ALA A 54 -1.71 -13.40 -0.06
N LEU A 55 -1.11 -12.20 -0.16
CA LEU A 55 -1.68 -11.01 0.47
C LEU A 55 -3.00 -10.62 -0.20
N LYS A 56 -3.06 -10.67 -1.53
CA LYS A 56 -4.29 -10.38 -2.31
C LYS A 56 -5.46 -11.27 -1.90
N GLU A 57 -5.23 -12.57 -1.74
CA GLU A 57 -6.25 -13.52 -1.27
C GLU A 57 -6.71 -13.22 0.16
N LYS A 58 -5.77 -12.92 1.07
CA LYS A 58 -6.13 -12.55 2.45
C LYS A 58 -6.98 -11.28 2.51
N VAL A 59 -6.64 -10.28 1.70
CA VAL A 59 -7.40 -9.02 1.63
C VAL A 59 -8.80 -9.27 1.09
N ALA A 60 -8.92 -10.00 -0.01
CA ALA A 60 -10.22 -10.34 -0.60
C ALA A 60 -11.10 -11.16 0.37
N ALA A 61 -10.50 -12.03 1.19
CA ALA A 61 -11.21 -12.81 2.19
C ALA A 61 -11.69 -11.97 3.38
N ARG A 62 -10.93 -10.94 3.77
CA ARG A 62 -11.20 -10.14 4.97
C ARG A 62 -11.99 -8.86 4.70
N TRP A 63 -11.74 -8.19 3.58
CA TRP A 63 -12.48 -7.01 3.12
C TRP A 63 -12.95 -7.22 1.67
N PRO A 64 -14.01 -8.02 1.45
CA PRO A 64 -14.51 -8.29 0.09
C PRO A 64 -15.09 -7.05 -0.60
N ALA A 65 -15.43 -6.00 0.15
CA ALA A 65 -15.94 -4.72 -0.35
C ALA A 65 -14.83 -3.69 -0.62
N LEU A 66 -13.56 -4.01 -0.30
CA LEU A 66 -12.46 -3.07 -0.48
C LEU A 66 -12.20 -2.83 -1.97
N GLU A 67 -12.06 -1.56 -2.33
CA GLU A 67 -11.86 -1.19 -3.73
C GLU A 67 -10.43 -1.53 -4.15
N TYR A 68 -10.31 -2.48 -5.07
CA TYR A 68 -9.06 -2.81 -5.75
C TYR A 68 -8.90 -1.94 -6.99
N PHE A 69 -7.72 -1.33 -7.15
CA PHE A 69 -7.37 -0.60 -8.35
C PHE A 69 -6.15 -1.20 -9.04
N MET A 70 -6.09 -1.03 -10.36
CA MET A 70 -4.92 -1.34 -11.15
C MET A 70 -4.65 -0.16 -12.07
N GLN A 71 -3.45 0.42 -11.96
CA GLN A 71 -2.99 1.48 -12.83
C GLN A 71 -2.00 0.90 -13.84
N HIS A 72 -2.38 0.98 -15.12
CA HIS A 72 -1.47 0.64 -16.19
C HIS A 72 -0.32 1.65 -16.22
N GLY A 73 0.90 1.15 -16.28
CA GLY A 73 2.10 1.97 -16.36
C GLY A 73 2.03 2.87 -17.59
N THR A 74 2.49 4.10 -17.43
CA THR A 74 2.68 5.03 -18.55
C THR A 74 4.17 5.04 -18.92
N PRO A 75 4.59 5.63 -20.04
CA PRO A 75 6.01 5.78 -20.35
C PRO A 75 6.81 6.47 -19.23
N HIS A 76 6.14 7.23 -18.36
CA HIS A 76 6.74 7.96 -17.24
C HIS A 76 6.54 7.28 -15.88
N ASN A 77 5.50 6.46 -15.70
CA ASN A 77 5.17 5.81 -14.42
C ASN A 77 5.13 4.29 -14.55
N GLN A 78 5.69 3.59 -13.56
CA GLN A 78 5.60 2.13 -13.52
C GLN A 78 4.13 1.68 -13.34
N PRO A 79 3.77 0.49 -13.82
CA PRO A 79 2.46 -0.09 -13.54
C PRO A 79 2.35 -0.40 -12.05
N ASP A 80 1.24 0.00 -11.44
CA ASP A 80 1.00 -0.18 -10.01
C ASP A 80 -0.36 -0.86 -9.79
N GLU A 81 -0.49 -1.64 -8.73
CA GLU A 81 -1.78 -2.16 -8.25
C GLU A 81 -1.93 -1.94 -6.75
N GLY A 82 -3.17 -1.93 -6.26
CA GLY A 82 -3.39 -1.60 -4.86
C GLY A 82 -4.84 -1.61 -4.43
N TYR A 83 -5.05 -1.05 -3.24
CA TYR A 83 -6.37 -0.92 -2.63
C TYR A 83 -6.59 0.50 -2.15
N ILE A 84 -7.84 0.95 -2.19
CA ILE A 84 -8.26 2.28 -1.75
C ILE A 84 -9.54 2.19 -0.91
N GLU A 85 -9.60 2.97 0.17
CA GLU A 85 -10.75 3.11 1.06
C GLU A 85 -10.77 4.52 1.65
N ASP A 86 -11.90 5.22 1.54
CA ASP A 86 -12.17 6.51 2.22
C ASP A 86 -11.04 7.57 2.10
N GLY A 87 -10.39 7.66 0.94
CA GLY A 87 -9.31 8.62 0.71
C GLY A 87 -7.94 8.17 1.25
N PHE A 88 -7.78 6.89 1.56
CA PHE A 88 -6.51 6.25 1.88
C PHE A 88 -6.26 5.11 0.90
N ALA A 89 -5.03 4.97 0.43
CA ALA A 89 -4.67 3.91 -0.49
C ALA A 89 -3.33 3.27 -0.14
N VAL A 90 -3.15 2.04 -0.58
CA VAL A 90 -1.87 1.34 -0.60
C VAL A 90 -1.60 0.92 -2.04
N SER A 91 -0.39 1.22 -2.52
CA SER A 91 0.05 0.98 -3.89
C SER A 91 1.30 0.09 -3.89
N PHE A 92 1.31 -0.88 -4.78
CA PHE A 92 2.37 -1.85 -4.97
C PHE A 92 2.88 -1.81 -6.43
N PRO A 93 4.19 -1.71 -6.66
CA PRO A 93 4.75 -1.74 -8.01
C PRO A 93 4.56 -3.12 -8.65
N ARG A 94 4.15 -3.15 -9.92
CA ARG A 94 4.03 -4.41 -10.67
C ARG A 94 5.35 -4.72 -11.39
N PRO A 95 5.83 -5.97 -11.35
CA PRO A 95 6.92 -6.39 -12.22
C PRO A 95 6.50 -6.20 -13.69
N ARG A 96 7.41 -5.63 -14.49
CA ARG A 96 7.24 -5.42 -15.94
C ARG A 96 7.13 -6.73 -16.71
#